data_AF-A0A178ASH8-F1
#
_entry.id   AF-A0A178ASH8-F1
#
_cell.length_a   1.000
_cell.length_b   1.000
_cell.length_c   1.000
_cell.angle_alpha   90.00
_cell.angle_beta   90.00
_cell.angle_gamma   90.00
#
_symmetry.space_group_name_H-M   'P 1'
#
loop_
_entity.id
_entity.type
_entity.pdbx_description
1 polymer ?
#
loop_
_entity_poly.entity_id
_entity_poly.type
_entity_poly.pdbx_seq_one_letter_code
_entity_poly.pdbx_strand_id
1 'polypeptide(L)'
;MPSSSRQPREFHPLIAQYPGDKFVVGGGVAIFHLASSRVVICSHVDRGTKYYFLPKGRRDAGEESGPGAEREGYEESGYRNRLLPLPTAHRQPQAHPRVHAPPMTAEPVWMQLMPLGSRQYVIYWYVAETLPPDLEAELETEAGAAYKPPPRYPRDLPLRDRMKLEPEGYEPLHHEGTGVDEMEVTFESHLVSVEEAVIKLGRNGVMADVVLKGWEGIQNRLAIEDAATSTSPEAIA
;
A
#
# COMPACT_ATOMS: atom_id res chain seq x y z
N MET A 1 -51.90 -12.12 10.56
CA MET A 1 -50.45 -11.84 10.50
C MET A 1 -50.24 -10.62 9.62
N PRO A 2 -49.89 -9.43 10.16
CA PRO A 2 -49.58 -8.31 9.29
C PRO A 2 -48.22 -8.54 8.64
N SER A 3 -48.21 -8.50 7.31
CA SER A 3 -47.02 -8.51 6.47
C SER A 3 -46.16 -7.29 6.82
N SER A 4 -44.98 -7.54 7.39
CA SER A 4 -43.94 -6.52 7.56
C SER A 4 -43.35 -6.25 6.17
N SER A 5 -43.89 -5.22 5.49
CA SER A 5 -43.22 -4.64 4.34
C SER A 5 -41.94 -3.95 4.82
N ARG A 6 -40.81 -4.68 4.80
CA ARG A 6 -39.49 -4.05 4.91
C ARG A 6 -39.34 -3.11 3.73
N GLN A 7 -39.48 -1.81 3.98
CA GLN A 7 -39.09 -0.81 3.00
C GLN A 7 -37.62 -1.02 2.62
N PRO A 8 -37.26 -0.85 1.33
CA PRO A 8 -35.86 -0.90 0.91
C PRO A 8 -35.05 0.13 1.70
N ARG A 9 -33.84 -0.23 2.14
CA ARG A 9 -32.92 0.75 2.71
C ARG A 9 -32.59 1.77 1.62
N GLU A 10 -33.05 3.00 1.78
CA GLU A 10 -32.64 4.13 0.95
C GLU A 10 -31.19 4.48 1.32
N PHE A 11 -30.25 4.15 0.45
CA PHE A 11 -28.86 4.61 0.56
C PHE A 11 -28.75 5.91 -0.22
N HIS A 12 -28.77 7.04 0.48
CA HIS A 12 -28.44 8.30 -0.16
C HIS A 12 -26.92 8.36 -0.38
N PRO A 13 -26.45 8.64 -1.61
CA PRO A 13 -25.03 8.82 -1.84
C PRO A 13 -24.51 10.02 -1.04
N LEU A 14 -23.30 9.89 -0.49
CA LEU A 14 -22.60 11.04 0.07
C LEU A 14 -22.16 11.95 -1.09
N ILE A 15 -22.76 13.15 -1.18
CA ILE A 15 -22.35 14.19 -2.12
C ILE A 15 -21.68 15.31 -1.33
N ALA A 16 -20.39 15.50 -1.55
CA ALA A 16 -19.59 16.59 -0.98
C ALA A 16 -18.73 17.23 -2.08
N GLN A 17 -18.52 18.54 -1.99
CA GLN A 17 -17.77 19.31 -2.99
C GLN A 17 -16.79 20.25 -2.29
N TYR A 18 -15.56 20.29 -2.78
CA TYR A 18 -14.49 21.12 -2.24
C TYR A 18 -13.78 21.82 -3.42
N PRO A 19 -13.58 23.14 -3.39
CA PRO A 19 -12.72 23.80 -4.38
C PRO A 19 -11.26 23.37 -4.19
N GLY A 20 -10.44 23.51 -5.23
CA GLY A 20 -9.06 23.00 -5.29
C GLY A 20 -8.14 23.47 -4.16
N ASP A 21 -8.41 24.64 -3.58
CA ASP A 21 -7.66 25.23 -2.46
C ASP A 21 -8.13 24.73 -1.07
N LYS A 22 -9.22 23.94 -1.04
CA LYS A 22 -9.86 23.42 0.17
C LYS A 22 -9.79 21.91 0.29
N PHE A 23 -9.09 21.21 -0.60
CA PHE A 23 -8.76 19.81 -0.39
C PHE A 23 -7.29 19.51 -0.61
N VAL A 24 -6.85 18.44 0.02
CA VAL A 24 -5.52 17.86 -0.12
C VAL A 24 -5.71 16.42 -0.60
N VAL A 25 -4.85 15.97 -1.51
CA VAL A 25 -4.82 14.58 -1.94
C VAL A 25 -3.53 13.96 -1.42
N GLY A 26 -3.62 12.78 -0.84
CA GLY A 26 -2.49 12.06 -0.27
C GLY A 26 -2.48 10.60 -0.68
N GLY A 27 -1.32 10.00 -0.53
CA GLY A 27 -1.08 8.58 -0.70
C GLY A 27 -0.63 7.99 0.61
N GLY A 28 -1.18 6.84 0.98
CA GLY A 28 -0.68 6.02 2.08
C GLY A 28 -0.43 4.61 1.60
N VAL A 29 0.48 3.89 2.26
CA VAL A 29 0.91 2.58 1.77
C VAL A 29 1.17 1.58 2.90
N ALA A 30 0.72 0.34 2.71
CA ALA A 30 1.19 -0.80 3.49
C ALA A 30 2.31 -1.51 2.72
N ILE A 31 3.54 -1.43 3.25
CA ILE A 31 4.74 -1.98 2.62
C ILE A 31 5.01 -3.35 3.23
N PHE A 32 4.88 -4.41 2.43
CA PHE A 32 5.10 -5.79 2.87
C PHE A 32 6.50 -6.28 2.49
N HIS A 33 7.18 -6.92 3.43
CA HIS A 33 8.30 -7.78 3.12
C HIS A 33 7.77 -9.20 2.91
N LEU A 34 7.65 -9.61 1.65
CA LEU A 34 6.96 -10.84 1.24
C LEU A 34 7.63 -12.09 1.82
N ALA A 35 8.96 -12.20 1.74
CA ALA A 35 9.71 -13.37 2.19
C ALA A 35 9.46 -13.72 3.68
N SER A 36 9.32 -12.69 4.52
CA SER A 36 9.13 -12.86 5.97
C SER A 36 7.68 -12.66 6.44
N SER A 37 6.75 -12.35 5.54
CA SER A 37 5.35 -12.05 5.89
C SER A 37 5.22 -10.92 6.93
N ARG A 38 6.06 -9.89 6.81
CA ARG A 38 6.06 -8.72 7.68
C ARG A 38 5.60 -7.47 6.93
N VAL A 39 5.19 -6.46 7.68
CA VAL A 39 4.72 -5.18 7.15
C VAL A 39 5.36 -4.03 7.93
N VAL A 40 5.69 -2.96 7.21
CA VAL A 40 6.24 -1.74 7.79
C VAL A 40 5.12 -0.92 8.44
N ILE A 41 5.36 -0.48 9.68
CA ILE A 41 4.58 0.55 10.35
C ILE A 41 5.52 1.61 10.91
N CYS A 42 5.06 2.85 10.97
CA CYS A 42 5.76 3.95 11.62
C CYS A 42 5.14 4.23 12.99
N SER A 43 5.88 4.93 13.85
CA SER A 43 5.39 5.38 15.14
C SER A 43 5.96 6.73 15.51
N HIS A 44 5.19 7.49 16.28
CA HIS A 44 5.60 8.79 16.80
C HIS A 44 5.03 8.97 18.22
N VAL A 45 5.69 9.82 19.01
CA VAL A 45 5.24 10.16 20.36
C VAL A 45 4.70 11.59 20.35
N ASP A 46 3.38 11.72 20.35
CA ASP A 46 2.72 13.01 20.52
C ASP A 46 2.22 13.15 21.96
N ARG A 47 2.56 14.26 22.62
CA ARG A 47 2.17 14.58 24.01
C ARG A 47 2.40 13.42 25.00
N GLY A 48 3.51 12.70 24.83
CA GLY A 48 3.90 11.57 25.69
C GLY A 48 3.16 10.25 25.39
N THR A 49 2.32 10.20 24.35
CA THR A 49 1.61 8.99 23.93
C THR A 49 2.18 8.50 22.60
N LYS A 50 2.71 7.27 22.58
CA LYS A 50 3.16 6.63 21.36
C LYS A 50 1.96 6.10 20.57
N TYR A 51 1.86 6.47 19.31
CA TYR A 51 0.89 5.92 18.36
C TYR A 51 1.60 5.36 17.13
N TYR A 52 0.90 4.47 16.42
CA TYR A 52 1.40 3.79 15.23
C TYR A 52 0.53 4.12 14.02
N PHE A 53 1.14 4.16 12.85
CA PHE A 53 0.48 4.47 11.59
C PHE A 53 1.19 3.78 10.42
N LEU A 54 0.49 3.67 9.30
CA LEU A 54 1.12 3.37 8.01
C LEU A 54 1.67 4.66 7.40
N PRO A 55 2.83 4.63 6.72
CA PRO A 55 3.41 5.82 6.13
C PRO A 55 2.47 6.40 5.06
N LYS A 56 2.30 7.72 5.09
CA LYS A 56 1.34 8.46 4.29
C LYS A 56 1.55 9.97 4.37
N GLY A 57 1.62 10.63 3.22
CA GLY A 57 1.63 12.08 3.15
C GLY A 57 1.01 12.63 1.88
N ARG A 58 1.36 13.88 1.57
CA ARG A 58 0.67 14.68 0.56
C ARG A 58 1.31 14.41 -0.78
N ARG A 59 0.50 14.12 -1.81
CA ARG A 59 1.07 14.04 -3.15
C ARG A 59 1.59 15.41 -3.59
N ASP A 60 2.64 15.40 -4.39
CA ASP A 60 3.18 16.60 -5.01
C ASP A 60 2.26 17.15 -6.11
N ALA A 61 2.49 18.41 -6.47
CA ALA A 61 1.76 19.06 -7.55
C ALA A 61 2.09 18.38 -8.89
N GLY A 62 1.07 17.82 -9.55
CA GLY A 62 1.23 17.06 -10.80
C GLY A 62 1.64 15.60 -10.61
N GLU A 63 1.85 15.14 -9.37
CA GLU A 63 2.18 13.75 -9.05
C GLU A 63 0.92 12.87 -9.09
N GLU A 64 1.09 11.63 -9.58
CA GLU A 64 0.07 10.58 -9.55
C GLU A 64 0.00 9.95 -8.16
N SER A 65 -1.21 9.64 -7.68
CA SER A 65 -1.41 9.19 -6.28
C SER A 65 -0.65 7.91 -5.90
N GLY A 66 -0.47 6.98 -6.86
CA GLY A 66 0.27 5.73 -6.63
C GLY A 66 1.76 5.97 -6.39
N PRO A 67 2.50 6.57 -7.34
CA PRO A 67 3.89 6.99 -7.14
C PRO A 67 4.07 7.90 -5.91
N GLY A 68 3.12 8.80 -5.64
CA GLY A 68 3.15 9.61 -4.42
C GLY A 68 3.09 8.75 -3.15
N ALA A 69 2.27 7.70 -3.12
CA ALA A 69 2.25 6.76 -1.99
C ALA A 69 3.59 5.99 -1.85
N GLU A 70 4.28 5.67 -2.94
CA GLU A 70 5.62 5.04 -2.88
C GLU A 70 6.66 5.98 -2.27
N ARG A 71 6.69 7.25 -2.74
CA ARG A 71 7.58 8.30 -2.22
C ARG A 71 7.33 8.56 -0.74
N GLU A 72 6.08 8.81 -0.36
CA GLU A 72 5.67 9.04 1.04
C GLU A 72 5.97 7.82 1.92
N GLY A 73 5.80 6.62 1.36
CA GLY A 73 6.22 5.37 1.98
C GLY A 73 7.71 5.37 2.34
N TYR A 74 8.57 5.79 1.42
CA TYR A 74 10.00 5.87 1.64
C TYR A 74 10.38 7.00 2.60
N GLU A 75 9.84 8.21 2.41
CA GLU A 75 10.17 9.38 3.22
C GLU A 75 9.84 9.17 4.70
N GLU A 76 8.61 8.74 5.03
CA GLU A 76 8.18 8.56 6.43
C GLU A 76 8.69 7.26 7.08
N SER A 77 9.10 6.24 6.31
CA SER A 77 9.48 4.93 6.87
C SER A 77 10.91 4.47 6.64
N GLY A 78 11.66 5.13 5.75
CA GLY A 78 13.01 4.70 5.37
C GLY A 78 13.07 3.42 4.51
N TYR A 79 11.95 2.72 4.28
CA TYR A 79 11.93 1.53 3.43
C TYR A 79 11.54 1.89 2.00
N ARG A 80 12.44 1.60 1.05
CA ARG A 80 12.06 1.70 -0.36
C ARG A 80 11.03 0.63 -0.67
N ASN A 81 10.08 1.03 -1.49
CA ASN A 81 8.93 0.21 -1.75
C ASN A 81 8.42 0.44 -3.16
N ARG A 82 7.69 -0.54 -3.66
CA ARG A 82 7.03 -0.48 -4.95
C ARG A 82 5.62 -1.01 -4.84
N LEU A 83 4.68 -0.33 -5.49
CA LEU A 83 3.31 -0.79 -5.61
C LEU A 83 3.25 -2.24 -6.08
N LEU A 84 2.49 -3.04 -5.33
CA LEU A 84 2.35 -4.47 -5.54
C LEU A 84 1.02 -4.74 -6.23
N PRO A 85 1.02 -5.18 -7.51
CA PRO A 85 -0.22 -5.56 -8.17
C PRO A 85 -0.80 -6.82 -7.52
N LEU A 86 -2.07 -6.74 -7.13
CA LEU A 86 -2.81 -7.80 -6.44
C LEU A 86 -4.18 -8.04 -7.11
N PRO A 87 -4.82 -9.20 -6.89
CA PRO A 87 -6.12 -9.53 -7.45
C PRO A 87 -7.24 -8.89 -6.61
N THR A 88 -7.07 -7.63 -6.22
CA THR A 88 -8.02 -6.91 -5.37
C THR A 88 -9.20 -6.43 -6.21
N ALA A 89 -10.42 -6.69 -5.74
CA ALA A 89 -11.62 -6.23 -6.42
C ALA A 89 -11.67 -4.69 -6.47
N HIS A 90 -11.85 -4.16 -7.68
CA HIS A 90 -11.92 -2.72 -7.93
C HIS A 90 -12.99 -2.41 -9.00
N ARG A 91 -13.33 -1.13 -9.18
CA ARG A 91 -14.46 -0.71 -10.05
C ARG A 91 -14.02 0.15 -11.24
N GLN A 92 -12.73 0.43 -11.35
CA GLN A 92 -12.12 1.21 -12.41
C GLN A 92 -12.21 0.43 -13.73
N PRO A 93 -12.60 1.09 -14.83
CA PRO A 93 -12.61 0.45 -16.14
C PRO A 93 -11.18 0.15 -16.59
N GLN A 94 -11.03 -0.89 -17.39
CA GLN A 94 -9.75 -1.16 -18.05
C GLN A 94 -9.51 -0.20 -19.20
N ALA A 95 -8.23 0.13 -19.41
CA ALA A 95 -7.79 0.90 -20.55
C ALA A 95 -8.18 0.19 -21.87
N HIS A 96 -8.46 0.98 -22.90
CA HIS A 96 -8.74 0.45 -24.23
C HIS A 96 -7.44 0.01 -24.92
N PRO A 97 -7.41 -1.14 -25.62
CA PRO A 97 -8.52 -2.06 -25.83
C PRO A 97 -8.73 -2.97 -24.60
N ARG A 98 -10.01 -3.24 -24.27
CA ARG A 98 -10.42 -4.00 -23.06
C ARG A 98 -10.12 -5.51 -23.14
N VAL A 99 -9.10 -5.90 -23.89
CA VAL A 99 -8.76 -7.31 -24.11
C VAL A 99 -7.80 -7.72 -23.01
N HIS A 100 -8.17 -8.78 -22.28
CA HIS A 100 -7.43 -9.37 -21.16
C HIS A 100 -7.33 -8.44 -19.94
N ALA A 101 -8.23 -8.67 -18.98
CA ALA A 101 -8.07 -8.09 -17.65
C ALA A 101 -6.67 -8.40 -17.11
N PRO A 102 -5.88 -7.39 -16.68
CA PRO A 102 -4.74 -7.68 -15.84
C PRO A 102 -5.30 -8.41 -14.61
N PRO A 103 -4.88 -9.66 -14.32
CA PRO A 103 -5.37 -10.38 -13.15
C PRO A 103 -4.99 -9.66 -11.86
N MET A 104 -3.96 -8.80 -11.95
CA MET A 104 -3.35 -8.07 -10.84
C MET A 104 -3.31 -6.58 -11.17
N THR A 105 -3.86 -5.74 -10.29
CA THR A 105 -3.80 -4.27 -10.42
C THR A 105 -3.25 -3.65 -9.15
N ALA A 106 -2.69 -2.44 -9.29
CA ALA A 106 -2.17 -1.63 -8.18
C ALA A 106 -3.11 -0.44 -7.91
N GLU A 107 -4.42 -0.68 -7.98
CA GLU A 107 -5.43 0.30 -7.59
C GLU A 107 -5.44 0.47 -6.07
N PRO A 108 -5.86 1.63 -5.53
CA PRO A 108 -5.95 1.80 -4.09
C PRO A 108 -7.00 0.84 -3.50
N VAL A 109 -6.62 0.19 -2.40
CA VAL A 109 -7.48 -0.79 -1.68
C VAL A 109 -8.47 -0.12 -0.75
N TRP A 110 -8.23 1.15 -0.42
CA TRP A 110 -9.08 1.98 0.42
C TRP A 110 -9.01 3.46 0.02
N MET A 111 -10.09 4.21 0.28
CA MET A 111 -10.12 5.66 0.20
C MET A 111 -10.71 6.21 1.49
N GLN A 112 -10.06 7.22 2.07
CA GLN A 112 -10.47 7.84 3.32
C GLN A 112 -10.62 9.36 3.16
N LEU A 113 -11.74 9.88 3.68
CA LEU A 113 -11.96 11.31 3.86
C LEU A 113 -11.69 11.68 5.32
N MET A 114 -10.75 12.59 5.57
CA MET A 114 -10.47 13.11 6.91
C MET A 114 -10.50 14.65 6.94
N PRO A 115 -11.11 15.27 7.96
CA PRO A 115 -11.02 16.71 8.13
C PRO A 115 -9.57 17.12 8.48
N LEU A 116 -9.07 18.18 7.85
CA LEU A 116 -7.75 18.75 8.10
C LEU A 116 -7.88 20.27 8.30
N GLY A 117 -8.20 20.68 9.53
CA GLY A 117 -8.52 22.07 9.83
C GLY A 117 -9.73 22.55 9.02
N SER A 118 -9.51 23.54 8.16
CA SER A 118 -10.53 24.06 7.22
C SER A 118 -10.52 23.40 5.84
N ARG A 119 -9.68 22.37 5.64
CA ARG A 119 -9.53 21.62 4.39
C ARG A 119 -10.03 20.18 4.55
N GLN A 120 -10.34 19.54 3.43
CA GLN A 120 -10.62 18.11 3.37
C GLN A 120 -9.40 17.33 2.90
N TYR A 121 -9.00 16.31 3.63
CA TYR A 121 -7.96 15.39 3.17
C TYR A 121 -8.60 14.16 2.55
N VAL A 122 -8.22 13.85 1.31
CA VAL A 122 -8.56 12.61 0.60
C VAL A 122 -7.29 11.76 0.54
N ILE A 123 -7.30 10.59 1.18
CA ILE A 123 -6.18 9.65 1.15
C ILE A 123 -6.58 8.42 0.37
N TYR A 124 -5.74 8.03 -0.58
CA TYR A 124 -5.80 6.73 -1.24
C TYR A 124 -4.76 5.81 -0.62
N TRP A 125 -5.20 4.64 -0.16
CA TRP A 125 -4.33 3.65 0.48
C TRP A 125 -3.97 2.55 -0.50
N TYR A 126 -2.68 2.28 -0.63
CA TYR A 126 -2.10 1.33 -1.55
C TYR A 126 -1.40 0.19 -0.80
N VAL A 127 -1.05 -0.85 -1.55
CA VAL A 127 -0.25 -1.97 -1.09
C VAL A 127 1.04 -1.99 -1.91
N ALA A 128 2.15 -2.15 -1.21
CA ALA A 128 3.48 -2.20 -1.80
C ALA A 128 4.29 -3.36 -1.21
N GLU A 129 5.41 -3.65 -1.85
CA GLU A 129 6.45 -4.55 -1.34
C GLU A 129 7.76 -3.82 -1.14
N THR A 130 8.63 -4.34 -0.27
CA THR A 130 10.04 -3.96 -0.19
C THR A 130 10.80 -4.36 -1.47
N LEU A 131 12.03 -3.86 -1.63
CA LEU A 131 12.86 -4.15 -2.79
C LEU A 131 13.97 -5.18 -2.48
N PRO A 132 14.36 -6.03 -3.44
CA PRO A 132 15.51 -6.90 -3.31
C PRO A 132 16.81 -6.07 -3.32
N PRO A 133 17.91 -6.60 -2.75
CA PRO A 133 19.13 -5.85 -2.53
C PRO A 133 19.75 -5.27 -3.80
N ASP A 134 19.70 -5.98 -4.93
CA ASP A 134 20.26 -5.49 -6.19
C ASP A 134 19.53 -4.23 -6.68
N LEU A 135 18.20 -4.17 -6.49
CA LEU A 135 17.41 -3.01 -6.89
C LEU A 135 17.53 -1.87 -5.87
N GLU A 136 17.67 -2.17 -4.58
CA GLU A 136 18.03 -1.16 -3.56
C GLU A 136 19.31 -0.42 -3.96
N ALA A 137 20.37 -1.17 -4.32
CA ALA A 137 21.66 -0.61 -4.72
C ALA A 137 21.56 0.24 -6.01
N GLU A 138 20.77 -0.19 -7.00
CA GLU A 138 20.55 0.59 -8.22
C GLU A 138 19.83 1.93 -7.95
N LEU A 139 18.96 1.95 -6.93
CA LEU A 139 18.14 3.10 -6.58
C LEU A 139 18.77 4.00 -5.52
N GLU A 140 19.96 3.67 -5.04
CA GLU A 140 20.69 4.49 -4.08
C GLU A 140 20.90 5.90 -4.63
N THR A 141 20.63 6.88 -3.77
CA THR A 141 20.70 8.31 -4.09
C THR A 141 21.45 9.02 -2.97
N GLU A 142 22.20 10.07 -3.31
CA GLU A 142 22.83 10.93 -2.31
C GLU A 142 21.80 11.54 -1.35
N ALA A 143 22.21 11.83 -0.11
CA ALA A 143 21.34 12.46 0.87
C ALA A 143 20.81 13.81 0.35
N GLY A 144 19.48 13.99 0.39
CA GLY A 144 18.81 15.19 -0.12
C GLY A 144 18.58 15.22 -1.64
N ALA A 145 18.99 14.19 -2.38
CA ALA A 145 18.61 14.05 -3.79
C ALA A 145 17.11 13.70 -3.92
N ALA A 146 16.54 14.01 -5.08
CA ALA A 146 15.15 13.68 -5.37
C ALA A 146 14.90 12.15 -5.29
N TYR A 147 13.73 11.76 -4.79
CA TYR A 147 13.33 10.36 -4.73
C TYR A 147 13.39 9.73 -6.13
N LYS A 148 14.16 8.64 -6.24
CA LYS A 148 14.25 7.84 -7.46
C LYS A 148 13.21 6.70 -7.38
N PRO A 149 12.08 6.77 -8.10
CA PRO A 149 11.04 5.76 -8.00
C PRO A 149 11.52 4.42 -8.58
N PRO A 150 11.12 3.28 -7.99
CA PRO A 150 11.47 1.98 -8.54
C PRO A 150 10.75 1.71 -9.86
N PRO A 151 11.30 0.84 -10.73
CA PRO A 151 10.57 0.36 -11.88
C PRO A 151 9.35 -0.44 -11.42
N ARG A 152 8.21 -0.28 -12.11
CA ARG A 152 6.96 -1.00 -11.82
C ARG A 152 7.17 -2.51 -11.71
N TYR A 153 6.30 -3.17 -10.94
CA TYR A 153 6.35 -4.62 -10.77
C TYR A 153 6.26 -5.32 -12.14
N PRO A 154 7.21 -6.21 -12.49
CA PRO A 154 7.18 -6.93 -13.76
C PRO A 154 5.94 -7.81 -13.87
N ARG A 155 5.15 -7.64 -14.94
CA ARG A 155 3.83 -8.29 -15.07
C ARG A 155 3.89 -9.82 -15.12
N ASP A 156 5.04 -10.35 -15.49
CA ASP A 156 5.34 -11.74 -15.75
C ASP A 156 6.21 -12.40 -14.67
N LEU A 157 6.49 -11.70 -13.56
CA LEU A 157 7.26 -12.24 -12.44
C LEU A 157 6.32 -12.74 -11.31
N PRO A 158 6.21 -14.06 -11.07
CA PRO A 158 5.41 -14.60 -9.96
C PRO A 158 5.94 -14.13 -8.60
N LEU A 159 5.08 -14.07 -7.59
CA LEU A 159 5.48 -13.67 -6.23
C LEU A 159 6.54 -14.60 -5.65
N ARG A 160 6.44 -15.91 -5.88
CA ARG A 160 7.44 -16.87 -5.39
C ARG A 160 8.82 -16.64 -5.99
N ASP A 161 8.88 -16.30 -7.28
CA ASP A 161 10.15 -16.00 -7.92
C ASP A 161 10.69 -14.64 -7.49
N ARG A 162 9.80 -13.68 -7.21
CA ARG A 162 10.17 -12.41 -6.59
C ARG A 162 10.80 -12.60 -5.21
N MET A 163 10.21 -13.42 -4.35
CA MET A 163 10.77 -13.74 -3.02
C MET A 163 12.16 -14.40 -3.12
N LYS A 164 12.45 -15.15 -4.19
CA LYS A 164 13.77 -15.76 -4.42
C LYS A 164 14.86 -14.75 -4.83
N LEU A 165 14.48 -13.52 -5.19
CA LEU A 165 15.45 -12.44 -5.44
C LEU A 165 16.03 -11.88 -4.13
N GLU A 166 15.42 -12.22 -2.99
CA GLU A 166 15.90 -11.87 -1.65
C GLU A 166 16.69 -13.08 -1.09
N PRO A 167 17.96 -12.91 -0.69
CA PRO A 167 18.72 -13.99 -0.04
C PRO A 167 18.03 -14.51 1.22
N GLU A 168 18.28 -15.78 1.58
CA GLU A 168 17.75 -16.33 2.83
C GLU A 168 18.21 -15.51 4.04
N GLY A 169 17.25 -15.08 4.87
CA GLY A 169 17.52 -14.22 6.02
C GLY A 169 17.77 -12.74 5.67
N TYR A 170 17.52 -12.32 4.43
CA TYR A 170 17.57 -10.92 4.05
C TYR A 170 16.60 -10.08 4.89
N GLU A 171 17.10 -8.95 5.39
CA GLU A 171 16.31 -7.90 6.00
C GLU A 171 16.34 -6.70 5.04
N PRO A 172 15.17 -6.17 4.64
CA PRO A 172 15.09 -4.98 3.80
C PRO A 172 15.89 -3.82 4.38
N LEU A 173 16.60 -3.09 3.52
CA LEU A 173 17.41 -1.95 3.94
C LEU A 173 16.51 -0.83 4.47
N HIS A 174 16.77 -0.41 5.72
CA HIS A 174 16.19 0.79 6.30
C HIS A 174 17.14 1.97 6.06
N HIS A 175 16.69 2.95 5.29
CA HIS A 175 17.44 4.18 5.02
C HIS A 175 17.15 5.19 6.13
N GLU A 176 18.20 5.65 6.81
CA GLU A 176 18.09 6.66 7.87
C GLU A 176 18.00 8.07 7.28
N GLY A 177 17.29 8.98 7.96
CA GLY A 177 17.23 10.39 7.61
C GLY A 177 16.44 10.70 6.33
N THR A 178 15.42 9.90 6.03
CA THR A 178 14.54 10.09 4.86
C THR A 178 13.37 11.05 5.10
N GLY A 179 13.05 11.37 6.36
CA GLY A 179 11.96 12.29 6.71
C GLY A 179 12.20 13.70 6.16
N VAL A 180 11.17 14.32 5.59
CA VAL A 180 11.31 15.59 4.85
C VAL A 180 11.06 16.83 5.70
N ASP A 181 10.56 16.67 6.93
CA ASP A 181 10.40 17.76 7.89
C ASP A 181 10.81 17.37 9.32
N GLU A 182 10.84 18.36 10.22
CA GLU A 182 11.28 18.19 11.61
C GLU A 182 10.47 17.14 12.38
N MET A 183 9.20 16.93 12.01
CA MET A 183 8.35 15.92 12.64
C MET A 183 8.67 14.54 12.09
N GLU A 184 8.73 14.38 10.77
CA GLU A 184 8.97 13.09 10.12
C GLU A 184 10.35 12.52 10.47
N VAL A 185 11.36 13.37 10.66
CA VAL A 185 12.69 12.96 11.13
C VAL A 185 12.65 12.26 12.51
N THR A 186 11.58 12.45 13.28
CA THR A 186 11.40 11.81 14.60
C THR A 186 10.59 10.51 14.55
N PHE A 187 10.13 10.08 13.38
CA PHE A 187 9.38 8.84 13.24
C PHE A 187 10.30 7.64 13.41
N GLU A 188 9.78 6.60 14.07
CA GLU A 188 10.45 5.31 14.18
C GLU A 188 9.72 4.28 13.33
N SER A 189 10.47 3.57 12.49
CA SER A 189 9.95 2.52 11.62
C SER A 189 10.11 1.13 12.23
N HIS A 190 9.13 0.27 12.00
CA HIS A 190 9.07 -1.08 12.54
C HIS A 190 8.65 -2.05 11.44
N LEU A 191 9.45 -3.09 11.19
CA LEU A 191 9.08 -4.20 10.32
C LEU A 191 8.56 -5.36 11.18
N VAL A 192 7.24 -5.48 11.28
CA VAL A 192 6.56 -6.38 12.24
C VAL A 192 5.67 -7.39 11.53
N SER A 193 5.21 -8.42 12.24
CA SER A 193 4.24 -9.36 11.67
C SER A 193 2.91 -8.67 11.34
N VAL A 194 2.14 -9.24 10.41
CA VAL A 194 0.80 -8.74 10.06
C VAL A 194 -0.11 -8.64 11.29
N GLU A 195 -0.08 -9.64 12.17
CA GLU A 195 -0.87 -9.65 13.41
C GLU A 195 -0.47 -8.49 14.34
N GLU A 196 0.83 -8.30 14.56
CA GLU A 196 1.33 -7.23 15.41
C GLU A 196 1.00 -5.84 14.85
N ALA A 197 1.12 -5.66 13.53
CA ALA A 197 0.73 -4.42 12.87
C ALA A 197 -0.75 -4.10 13.10
N VAL A 198 -1.65 -5.07 12.92
CA VAL A 198 -3.10 -4.88 13.14
C VAL A 198 -3.41 -4.52 14.60
N ILE A 199 -2.67 -5.09 15.56
CA ILE A 199 -2.82 -4.73 16.98
C ILE A 199 -2.36 -3.29 17.23
N LYS A 200 -1.16 -2.92 16.76
CA LYS A 200 -0.55 -1.60 17.01
C LYS A 200 -1.28 -0.47 16.29
N LEU A 201 -1.76 -0.69 15.06
CA LEU A 201 -2.53 0.26 14.27
C LEU A 201 -3.97 0.45 14.79
N GLY A 202 -4.40 -0.42 15.72
CA GLY A 202 -5.75 -0.46 16.25
C GLY A 202 -6.67 -1.31 15.38
N ARG A 203 -7.18 -2.40 15.94
CA ARG A 203 -7.92 -3.47 15.23
C ARG A 203 -9.15 -3.02 14.41
N ASN A 204 -9.71 -1.85 14.70
CA ASN A 204 -10.88 -1.30 14.02
C ASN A 204 -10.55 -0.02 13.23
N GLY A 205 -9.27 0.25 12.99
CA GLY A 205 -8.80 1.42 12.25
C GLY A 205 -8.62 1.12 10.76
N VAL A 206 -8.81 2.13 9.93
CA VAL A 206 -8.65 2.04 8.46
C VAL A 206 -7.27 1.47 8.08
N MET A 207 -6.20 1.86 8.78
CA MET A 207 -4.85 1.36 8.50
C MET A 207 -4.71 -0.14 8.76
N ALA A 208 -5.37 -0.67 9.80
CA ALA A 208 -5.41 -2.12 10.04
C ALA A 208 -6.20 -2.83 8.93
N ASP A 209 -7.31 -2.26 8.45
CA ASP A 209 -8.07 -2.79 7.33
C ASP A 209 -7.25 -2.82 6.04
N VAL A 210 -6.42 -1.79 5.79
CA VAL A 210 -5.50 -1.74 4.64
C VAL A 210 -4.47 -2.87 4.73
N VAL A 211 -3.87 -3.09 5.90
CA VAL A 211 -2.94 -4.21 6.12
C VAL A 211 -3.63 -5.55 5.86
N LEU A 212 -4.81 -5.78 6.45
CA LEU A 212 -5.54 -7.03 6.26
C LEU A 212 -5.89 -7.29 4.79
N LYS A 213 -6.34 -6.25 4.09
CA LYS A 213 -6.73 -6.36 2.68
C LYS A 213 -5.54 -6.56 1.75
N GLY A 214 -4.41 -5.93 2.05
CA GLY A 214 -3.15 -6.18 1.35
C GLY A 214 -2.65 -7.60 1.56
N TRP A 215 -2.68 -8.08 2.81
CA TRP A 215 -2.28 -9.45 3.13
C TRP A 215 -3.17 -10.50 2.48
N GLU A 216 -4.50 -10.32 2.55
CA GLU A 216 -5.46 -11.18 1.83
C GLU A 216 -5.18 -11.19 0.32
N GLY A 217 -4.91 -10.03 -0.29
CA GLY A 217 -4.55 -9.92 -1.69
C GLY A 217 -3.28 -10.70 -2.05
N ILE A 218 -2.24 -10.63 -1.21
CA ILE A 218 -0.98 -11.38 -1.37
C ILE A 218 -1.25 -12.88 -1.31
N GLN A 219 -2.01 -13.33 -0.31
CA GLN A 219 -2.36 -14.75 -0.16
C GLN A 219 -3.16 -15.26 -1.35
N ASN A 220 -4.14 -14.48 -1.82
CA ASN A 220 -4.93 -14.81 -3.01
C ASN A 220 -4.06 -14.89 -4.27
N ARG A 221 -3.12 -13.96 -4.44
CA ARG A 221 -2.18 -14.00 -5.57
C ARG A 221 -1.32 -15.26 -5.55
N LEU A 222 -0.74 -15.60 -4.40
CA LEU A 222 0.04 -16.84 -4.23
C LEU A 222 -0.80 -18.08 -4.60
N ALA A 223 -2.04 -18.17 -4.10
CA ALA A 223 -2.93 -19.29 -4.40
C ALA A 223 -3.27 -19.40 -5.90
N ILE A 224 -3.50 -18.27 -6.58
CA ILE A 224 -3.77 -18.23 -8.03
C ILE A 224 -2.54 -18.70 -8.82
N GLU A 225 -1.35 -18.20 -8.48
CA GLU A 225 -0.10 -18.54 -9.15
C GLU A 225 0.30 -20.03 -8.92
N ASP A 226 0.11 -20.53 -7.69
CA ASP A 226 0.35 -21.94 -7.35
C ASP A 226 -0.61 -22.87 -8.13
N ALA A 227 -1.90 -22.51 -8.20
CA ALA A 227 -2.90 -23.27 -8.97
C ALA A 227 -2.57 -23.32 -10.47
N ALA A 228 -2.14 -22.20 -11.06
CA ALA A 228 -1.72 -22.13 -12.47
C ALA A 228 -0.49 -23.01 -12.76
N THR A 229 0.45 -23.08 -11.81
CA THR A 229 1.65 -23.93 -11.93
C THR A 229 1.30 -25.42 -11.87
N SER A 230 0.31 -25.79 -11.05
CA SER A 230 -0.15 -27.19 -10.88
C SER A 230 -0.98 -27.75 -12.05
N THR A 231 -1.48 -26.89 -12.97
CA THR A 231 -2.35 -27.27 -14.10
C THR A 231 -1.62 -27.35 -15.44
N SER A 232 -0.29 -27.47 -15.43
CA SER A 232 0.55 -27.63 -16.63
C SER A 232 0.25 -28.95 -17.40
N PRO A 233 0.34 -28.99 -18.75
CA PRO A 233 -0.43 -29.85 -19.66
C PRO A 233 0.03 -31.32 -19.79
N GLU A 234 0.74 -31.89 -18.81
CA GLU A 234 1.08 -33.33 -18.83
C GLU A 234 -0.07 -34.22 -18.34
N ALA A 235 -1.15 -33.63 -17.80
CA ALA A 235 -2.33 -34.35 -17.32
C ALA A 235 -3.38 -34.67 -18.42
N ILE A 236 -3.09 -34.38 -19.69
CA ILE A 236 -3.93 -34.73 -20.86
C ILE A 236 -3.05 -35.40 -21.94
N ALA A 237 -2.24 -36.39 -21.56
CA ALA A 237 -1.59 -37.31 -22.49
C ALA A 237 -2.07 -38.74 -22.23
#